data_AF-A0A3C0GAT9-F1
#
_entry.id   AF-A0A3C0GAT9-F1
#
_cell.length_a   1.000
_cell.length_b   1.000
_cell.length_c   1.000
_cell.angle_alpha   90.00
_cell.angle_beta   90.00
_cell.angle_gamma   90.00
#
_symmetry.space_group_name_H-M   'P 1'
#
loop_
_entity.id
_entity.type
_entity.pdbx_description
1 polymer ?
#
loop_
_entity_poly.entity_id
_entity_poly.type
_entity_poly.pdbx_seq_one_letter_code
_entity_poly.pdbx_strand_id
1 'polypeptide(L)' 'MKKILIFALILPFFPAQATPKTKFYDFDDLLINGEYKKPQIMYNDAQTKVKFERLLKLKKDFIQKLRDSKRDTSLR' A
#
# COMPACT_ATOMS: atom_id res chain seq x y z
N MET A 1 35.41 42.15 51.22
CA MET A 1 34.20 41.56 50.59
C MET A 1 33.97 42.03 49.14
N LYS A 2 35.02 42.39 48.37
CA LYS A 2 34.88 42.84 46.95
C LYS A 2 35.32 41.79 45.91
N LYS A 3 36.03 40.73 46.32
CA LYS A 3 36.53 39.68 45.40
C LYS A 3 35.51 38.59 45.09
N ILE A 4 34.45 38.46 45.89
CA ILE A 4 33.35 37.50 45.69
C ILE A 4 32.40 37.97 44.58
N LEU A 5 32.33 39.29 44.34
CA LEU A 5 31.43 39.88 43.33
C LEU A 5 31.90 39.66 41.89
N ILE A 6 33.19 39.38 41.67
CA ILE A 6 33.76 39.18 40.32
C ILE A 6 33.53 37.73 39.84
N PHE A 7 33.41 36.77 40.75
CA PHE A 7 33.24 35.36 40.40
C PHE A 7 31.81 35.03 39.90
N ALA A 8 30.83 35.88 40.19
CA ALA A 8 29.45 35.70 39.75
C ALA A 8 29.18 36.13 38.28
N LEU A 9 30.15 36.78 37.60
CA LEU A 9 29.97 37.31 36.26
C LEU A 9 30.38 36.34 35.13
N ILE A 10 30.94 35.16 35.46
CA ILE A 10 31.46 34.20 34.45
C ILE A 10 30.71 32.86 34.50
N LEU A 11 29.42 32.88 34.83
CA LEU A 11 28.58 31.69 34.68
C LEU A 11 28.42 31.38 33.19
N PRO A 12 28.88 30.23 32.67
CA PRO A 12 28.66 29.87 31.28
C PRO A 12 27.17 29.62 31.08
N PHE A 13 26.53 30.46 30.28
CA PHE A 13 25.16 30.25 29.83
C PHE A 13 25.17 29.08 28.85
N PHE A 14 24.90 27.87 29.34
CA PHE A 14 24.67 26.72 28.46
C PHE A 14 23.32 26.93 27.76
N PRO A 15 23.27 27.07 26.42
CA PRO A 15 21.99 27.08 25.73
C PRO A 15 21.33 25.72 25.92
N ALA A 16 20.12 25.71 26.49
CA ALA A 16 19.31 24.50 26.55
C ALA A 16 19.03 24.03 25.12
N GLN A 17 19.74 22.98 24.68
CA GLN A 17 19.58 22.43 23.35
C GLN A 17 18.22 21.75 23.29
N ALA A 18 17.26 22.41 22.65
CA ALA A 18 15.92 21.88 22.43
C ALA A 18 16.04 20.52 21.73
N THR A 19 15.56 19.47 22.40
CA THR A 19 15.55 18.11 21.86
C THR A 19 14.78 18.12 20.54
N PRO A 20 15.31 17.57 19.44
CA PRO A 20 14.61 17.55 18.17
C PRO A 20 13.31 16.78 18.33
N LYS A 21 12.18 17.47 18.11
CA LYS A 21 10.85 16.84 18.17
C LYS A 21 10.73 15.86 17.00
N THR A 22 10.57 14.58 17.32
CA THR A 22 10.32 13.54 16.32
C THR A 22 8.89 13.71 15.79
N LYS A 23 8.74 13.85 14.47
CA LYS A 23 7.44 13.91 13.81
C LYS A 23 7.00 12.48 13.53
N PHE A 24 5.88 12.06 14.11
CA PHE A 24 5.21 10.82 13.74
C PHE A 24 4.16 11.15 12.68
N TYR A 25 4.28 10.50 11.53
CA TYR A 25 3.29 10.59 10.46
C TYR A 25 2.31 9.43 10.62
N ASP A 26 1.02 9.74 10.62
CA ASP A 26 -0.05 8.75 10.53
C ASP A 26 -0.28 8.44 9.04
N PHE A 27 -0.16 7.16 8.69
CA PHE A 27 -0.28 6.68 7.31
C PHE A 27 -1.61 5.95 7.06
N ASP A 28 -2.53 5.95 8.02
CA ASP A 28 -3.81 5.23 7.90
C ASP A 28 -4.69 5.80 6.79
N ASP A 29 -4.56 7.11 6.51
CA ASP A 29 -5.32 7.80 5.47
C ASP A 29 -4.42 8.19 4.28
N LEU A 30 -4.67 7.56 3.12
CA LEU A 30 -4.00 7.89 1.88
C LEU A 30 -4.71 9.08 1.22
N LEU A 31 -3.96 10.13 0.89
CA LEU A 31 -4.49 11.25 0.10
C LEU A 31 -4.63 10.81 -1.37
N ILE A 32 -5.86 10.55 -1.80
CA ILE A 32 -6.18 10.15 -3.17
C ILE A 32 -7.08 11.22 -3.78
N ASN A 33 -6.61 11.91 -4.82
CA ASN A 33 -7.33 13.00 -5.50
C ASN A 33 -7.74 14.17 -4.58
N GLY A 34 -6.92 14.49 -3.57
CA GLY A 34 -7.18 15.59 -2.63
C GLY A 34 -8.15 15.24 -1.48
N GLU A 35 -8.62 14.00 -1.42
CA GLU A 35 -9.46 13.49 -0.33
C GLU A 35 -8.71 12.41 0.45
N TYR A 36 -8.83 12.42 1.78
CA TYR A 36 -8.34 11.34 2.62
C TYR A 36 -9.27 10.13 2.46
N LYS A 37 -8.76 9.03 1.91
CA LYS A 37 -9.52 7.79 1.71
C LYS A 37 -8.86 6.65 2.46
N LYS A 38 -9.63 6.00 3.33
CA LYS A 38 -9.20 4.75 3.95
C LYS A 38 -9.14 3.65 2.89
N PRO A 39 -8.05 2.86 2.83
CA PRO A 39 -7.97 1.74 1.91
C PRO A 39 -9.08 0.74 2.23
N GLN A 40 -9.98 0.50 1.25
CA GLN A 40 -10.97 -0.56 1.37
C GLN A 40 -10.26 -1.91 1.29
N ILE A 41 -10.26 -2.65 2.39
CA ILE A 41 -9.72 -4.02 2.43
C ILE A 41 -10.68 -4.90 1.62
N MET A 42 -10.26 -5.35 0.44
CA MET A 42 -10.99 -6.38 -0.31
C MET A 42 -10.81 -7.73 0.39
N TYR A 43 -11.86 -8.18 1.08
CA TYR A 43 -11.96 -9.55 1.54
C TYR A 43 -12.25 -10.46 0.33
N ASN A 44 -11.20 -11.07 -0.23
CA ASN A 44 -11.38 -12.16 -1.18
C ASN A 44 -11.94 -13.36 -0.43
N ASP A 45 -13.20 -13.69 -0.65
CA ASP A 45 -13.83 -14.85 -0.05
C ASP A 45 -13.13 -16.13 -0.54
N ALA A 46 -12.39 -16.78 0.35
CA ALA A 46 -11.69 -18.03 0.08
C ALA A 46 -12.66 -19.18 -0.30
N GLN A 47 -13.95 -19.03 0.01
CA GLN A 47 -15.00 -20.02 -0.28
C GLN A 47 -15.69 -19.79 -1.63
N THR A 48 -15.05 -19.06 -2.55
CA THR A 48 -15.58 -18.89 -3.90
C THR A 48 -15.78 -20.27 -4.54
N LYS A 49 -17.05 -20.67 -4.77
CA LYS A 49 -17.40 -21.95 -5.41
C LYS A 49 -16.60 -22.12 -6.70
N VAL A 50 -15.82 -23.19 -6.77
CA VAL A 50 -14.98 -23.48 -7.94
C VAL A 50 -15.88 -23.65 -9.16
N LYS A 51 -15.67 -22.83 -10.20
CA LYS A 51 -16.52 -22.77 -11.41
C LYS A 51 -16.21 -23.92 -12.38
N PHE A 52 -16.29 -25.16 -11.91
CA PHE A 52 -16.02 -26.35 -12.73
C PHE A 52 -16.95 -26.47 -13.94
N GLU A 53 -18.19 -26.00 -13.84
CA GLU A 53 -19.14 -25.98 -14.95
C GLU A 53 -18.65 -25.11 -16.11
N ARG A 54 -18.06 -23.94 -15.81
CA ARG A 54 -17.51 -23.04 -16.82
C ARG A 54 -16.31 -23.67 -17.51
N LEU A 55 -15.43 -24.34 -16.75
CA LEU A 55 -14.28 -25.05 -17.31
C LEU A 55 -14.72 -26.22 -18.19
N LEU A 56 -15.73 -26.99 -17.75
CA LEU A 56 -16.28 -28.10 -18.51
C LEU A 56 -16.94 -27.62 -19.81
N LYS A 57 -17.70 -26.53 -19.76
CA LYS A 57 -18.31 -25.89 -20.94
C LYS A 57 -17.23 -25.44 -21.91
N LEU A 58 -16.20 -24.73 -21.42
CA LEU A 58 -15.09 -24.25 -22.25
C LEU A 58 -14.38 -25.41 -22.95
N LYS A 59 -14.11 -26.51 -22.25
CA LYS A 59 -13.52 -27.72 -22.84
C LYS A 59 -14.38 -28.29 -23.97
N LYS A 60 -15.70 -28.42 -23.74
CA LYS A 60 -16.63 -28.97 -24.74
C LYS A 60 -16.71 -28.08 -25.98
N ASP A 61 -16.86 -26.78 -25.78
CA ASP A 61 -16.95 -25.79 -26.87
C ASP A 61 -15.65 -25.75 -27.69
N PHE A 62 -14.50 -25.89 -27.02
CA PHE A 62 -13.20 -25.93 -27.68
C PHE A 62 -13.07 -27.13 -28.64
N ILE A 63 -13.52 -28.33 -28.25
CA ILE A 63 -13.48 -29.51 -29.12
C ILE A 63 -14.36 -29.31 -30.36
N GLN A 64 -15.51 -28.65 -30.22
CA GLN A 64 -16.36 -28.35 -31.36
C GLN A 64 -15.67 -27.40 -32.34
N LYS A 65 -15.11 -26.29 -31.84
CA LYS A 65 -14.34 -25.34 -32.64
C LYS A 65 -13.14 -25.99 -33.35
N LEU A 66 -12.47 -26.93 -32.69
CA LEU A 66 -11.33 -27.65 -33.27
C LEU A 66 -11.74 -28.61 -34.39
N ARG A 67 -12.95 -29.19 -34.32
CA ARG A 67 -13.49 -29.97 -35.45
C ARG A 67 -13.87 -29.07 -36.62
N ASP A 68 -14.38 -27.88 -36.33
CA ASP A 68 -14.81 -26.94 -37.35
C ASP A 68 -13.61 -26.28 -38.04
N SER A 69 -12.51 -26.05 -37.32
CA SER A 69 -11.26 -25.53 -37.91
C SER A 69 -10.65 -26.46 -38.97
N LYS A 70 -10.87 -27.77 -38.91
CA LYS A 70 -10.45 -28.71 -39.97
C LYS A 70 -11.13 -28.42 -41.32
N ARG A 71 -12.32 -27.83 -41.30
CA ARG A 71 -13.09 -27.47 -42.49
C ARG A 71 -12.82 -26.03 -42.95
N ASP A 72 -12.06 -25.28 -42.18
CA ASP A 72 -11.71 -23.91 -42.50
C ASP A 72 -10.60 -23.88 -43.56
N THR A 73 -10.94 -23.38 -44.74
CA THR A 73 -10.01 -23.25 -45.87
C THR A 73 -8.87 -22.27 -45.60
N SER A 74 -9.06 -21.31 -44.67
CA SER A 74 -8.03 -20.31 -44.34
C SER A 74 -6.90 -20.84 -43.45
N LEU A 75 -7.07 -22.03 -42.87
CA LEU A 75 -6.10 -22.69 -41.97
C LEU A 75 -5.35 -23.86 -42.64
N ARG A 76 -5.49 -24.02 -43.97
CA ARG A 76 -4.85 -25.08 -44.77
C ARG A 76 -3.76 -24.53 -45.67
#